data_AF-A0A1X3PAJ5-F1
#
_entry.id   AF-A0A1X3PAJ5-F1
#
_cell.length_a   1.000
_cell.length_b   1.000
_cell.length_c   1.000
_cell.angle_alpha   90.00
_cell.angle_beta   90.00
_cell.angle_gamma   90.00
#
_symmetry.space_group_name_H-M   'P 1'
#
loop_
_entity.id
_entity.type
_entity.pdbx_description
1 polymer ?
#
loop_
_entity_poly.entity_id
_entity_poly.type
_entity_poly.pdbx_seq_one_letter_code
_entity_poly.pdbx_strand_id
1 'polypeptide(L)'
;MSVMETVRPRVLRPPKDKKRRRLQLVGLAVIALFGVALWQTGFTPWNVWGRMDSVVNLIDRMMPPSFVDWQRYVVAVIETLWMVLAGTAIALVLAVPVSALAARNITTGPVAYNICRFIITLTRAVPSLVFALIFVRAIGVGPTAGVLAMGISSIGMIGKFFADRIEEIDMGIVEASRASGATRIQTFFSAVLPQVMTNWISLSLYRIDINLRSAVILGFVGAGGIGLELQRVQGQMVYTRVMAIAIIIFVLVLLTERLSAMARAAVLGREAPAKENPFSLRAMYRGLTARRAGRGGAAPLGAAQAGARDADLQRARTPAWRRPKAEGRISVGWDVFRLRRWIMGVSAVVLTVGSFVLLGFGPVQLIAAIQDIVPYVVSMFPPDFVTNFTRHLDLMLETIWMALAATVLGLIISLPIGILGAKNATFHPIAEKLARFSTVVVRGMPELIIAVLLVVAFGMGPLAGVLALTIGSIGLAGKLIADTIEDTDLSKQNEAMRAVGSSWLQRTVTSTIPTVMPGIVGVGLYMFDVFVRAATVMGIVGAGGIGLALDASIRGRQMDQTLALIIMIFITVYATERFSGWLRRQIL
;
A
#
# COMPACT_ATOMS: atom_id res chain seq x y z
N MET A 1 62.43 34.11 -9.56
CA MET A 1 61.28 34.02 -10.49
C MET A 1 60.70 32.60 -10.40
N SER A 2 59.68 32.41 -9.57
CA SER A 2 59.00 31.12 -9.42
C SER A 2 58.00 30.94 -10.57
N VAL A 3 58.21 29.92 -11.39
CA VAL A 3 57.32 29.56 -12.49
C VAL A 3 56.01 29.04 -11.89
N MET A 4 54.90 29.76 -12.13
CA MET A 4 53.56 29.29 -11.82
C MET A 4 53.27 28.04 -12.65
N GLU A 5 53.20 26.90 -11.98
CA GLU A 5 52.68 25.66 -12.57
C GLU A 5 51.19 25.85 -12.86
N THR A 6 50.85 25.93 -14.14
CA THR A 6 49.46 25.96 -14.59
C THR A 6 48.83 24.59 -14.35
N VAL A 7 48.11 24.46 -13.24
CA VAL A 7 47.29 23.28 -12.94
C VAL A 7 46.20 23.18 -14.02
N ARG A 8 46.44 22.38 -15.06
CA ARG A 8 45.41 22.06 -16.05
C ARG A 8 44.25 21.37 -15.32
N PRO A 9 42.99 21.81 -15.48
CA PRO A 9 41.87 21.08 -14.91
C PRO A 9 41.89 19.67 -15.49
N ARG A 10 42.00 18.66 -14.62
CA ARG A 10 41.79 17.26 -15.00
C ARG A 10 40.37 17.15 -15.54
N VAL A 11 40.21 17.19 -16.86
CA VAL A 11 38.97 16.79 -17.51
C VAL A 11 38.82 15.30 -17.20
N LEU A 12 38.03 15.00 -16.17
CA LEU A 12 37.64 13.64 -15.83
C LEU A 12 36.93 13.07 -17.06
N ARG A 13 37.64 12.27 -17.86
CA ARG A 13 37.01 11.47 -18.92
C ARG A 13 35.98 10.57 -18.22
N PRO A 14 34.71 10.55 -18.66
CA PRO A 14 33.74 9.66 -18.06
C PRO A 14 34.26 8.22 -18.17
N PRO A 15 34.24 7.42 -17.09
CA PRO A 15 34.78 6.07 -17.11
C PRO A 15 34.02 5.21 -18.13
N LYS A 16 34.70 4.76 -19.18
CA LYS A 16 34.14 3.81 -20.16
C LYS A 16 34.11 2.39 -19.58
N ASP A 17 33.10 1.54 -19.78
CA ASP A 17 31.67 1.78 -20.06
C ASP A 17 30.89 0.44 -19.93
N LYS A 18 31.43 -0.62 -19.28
CA LYS A 18 30.74 -1.93 -19.21
C LYS A 18 29.40 -1.83 -18.50
N LYS A 19 29.34 -1.07 -17.39
CA LYS A 19 28.10 -0.79 -16.66
C LYS A 19 27.13 0.06 -17.48
N ARG A 20 27.64 1.11 -18.15
CA ARG A 20 26.82 2.00 -19.00
C ARG A 20 26.27 1.27 -20.24
N ARG A 21 27.08 0.45 -20.91
CA ARG A 21 26.67 -0.43 -22.02
C ARG A 21 25.63 -1.45 -21.55
N ARG A 22 25.80 -2.06 -20.37
CA ARG A 22 24.78 -2.95 -19.79
C ARG A 22 23.46 -2.22 -19.51
N LEU A 23 23.52 -1.02 -18.94
CA LEU A 23 22.33 -0.17 -18.72
C LEU A 23 21.65 0.23 -20.04
N GLN A 24 22.43 0.58 -21.07
CA GLN A 24 21.90 0.87 -22.41
C GLN A 24 21.23 -0.35 -23.05
N LEU A 25 21.84 -1.54 -22.95
CA LEU A 25 21.26 -2.78 -23.45
C LEU A 25 19.96 -3.15 -22.70
N VAL A 26 19.94 -2.99 -21.38
CA VAL A 26 18.72 -3.19 -20.57
C VAL A 26 17.64 -2.18 -20.98
N GLY A 27 18.00 -0.91 -21.15
CA GLY A 27 17.08 0.12 -21.62
C GLY A 27 16.50 -0.20 -23.00
N LEU A 28 17.36 -0.62 -23.95
CA LEU A 28 16.93 -1.03 -25.28
C LEU A 28 16.00 -2.25 -25.24
N ALA A 29 16.31 -3.24 -24.40
CA ALA A 29 15.47 -4.41 -24.20
C ALA A 29 14.09 -4.03 -23.64
N VAL A 30 14.03 -3.11 -22.66
CA VAL A 30 12.77 -2.60 -22.12
C VAL A 30 11.97 -1.86 -23.19
N ILE A 31 12.60 -1.03 -24.01
CA ILE A 31 11.94 -0.32 -25.13
C ILE A 31 11.41 -1.32 -26.17
N ALA A 32 12.19 -2.33 -26.52
CA ALA A 32 11.78 -3.37 -27.47
C ALA A 32 10.59 -4.18 -26.93
N LEU A 33 10.68 -4.65 -25.67
CA LEU A 33 9.57 -5.36 -25.01
C LEU A 33 8.33 -4.49 -24.87
N PHE A 34 8.48 -3.19 -24.63
CA PHE A 34 7.38 -2.25 -24.63
C PHE A 34 6.72 -2.13 -26.01
N GLY A 35 7.51 -2.01 -27.09
CA GLY A 35 6.97 -2.01 -28.45
C GLY A 35 6.19 -3.29 -28.78
N VAL A 36 6.69 -4.46 -28.37
CA VAL A 36 5.96 -5.73 -28.48
C VAL A 36 4.70 -5.73 -27.64
N ALA A 37 4.74 -5.21 -26.40
CA ALA A 37 3.57 -5.13 -25.53
C ALA A 37 2.46 -4.25 -26.13
N LEU A 38 2.81 -3.11 -26.72
CA LEU A 38 1.85 -2.24 -27.40
C LEU A 38 1.21 -2.95 -28.59
N TRP A 39 2.01 -3.66 -29.38
CA TRP A 39 1.52 -4.42 -30.53
C TRP A 39 0.58 -5.56 -30.11
N GLN A 40 0.98 -6.36 -29.12
CA GLN A 40 0.18 -7.49 -28.61
C GLN A 40 -1.13 -7.05 -27.94
N THR A 41 -1.13 -5.88 -27.29
CA THR A 41 -2.33 -5.35 -26.63
C THR A 41 -3.23 -4.55 -27.57
N GLY A 42 -2.84 -4.36 -28.83
CA GLY A 42 -3.56 -3.55 -29.81
C GLY A 42 -3.57 -2.06 -29.50
N PHE A 43 -2.69 -1.60 -28.60
CA PHE A 43 -2.58 -0.19 -28.24
C PHE A 43 -1.89 0.59 -29.36
N THR A 44 -2.64 1.49 -29.98
CA THR A 44 -2.08 2.56 -30.81
C THR A 44 -2.79 3.88 -30.46
N PRO A 45 -2.08 5.02 -30.47
CA PRO A 45 -2.71 6.31 -30.21
C PRO A 45 -3.89 6.61 -31.14
N TRP A 46 -3.82 6.14 -32.40
CA TRP A 46 -4.90 6.28 -33.38
C TRP A 46 -6.13 5.44 -33.03
N ASN A 47 -5.97 4.19 -32.56
CA ASN A 47 -7.10 3.37 -32.11
C ASN A 47 -7.79 3.99 -30.89
N VAL A 48 -7.02 4.63 -30.01
CA VAL A 48 -7.57 5.34 -28.85
C VAL A 48 -8.35 6.58 -29.32
N TRP A 49 -7.75 7.39 -30.17
CA TRP A 49 -8.37 8.61 -30.70
C TRP A 49 -9.67 8.31 -31.47
N GLY A 50 -9.65 7.30 -32.35
CA GLY A 50 -10.82 6.91 -33.14
C GLY A 50 -12.00 6.37 -32.32
N ARG A 51 -11.82 6.08 -31.02
CA ARG A 51 -12.89 5.63 -30.11
C ARG A 51 -13.26 6.67 -29.07
N MET A 52 -12.76 7.90 -29.19
CA MET A 52 -13.14 9.01 -28.30
C MET A 52 -14.62 9.35 -28.42
N ASP A 53 -15.21 9.24 -29.61
CA ASP A 53 -16.65 9.44 -29.78
C ASP A 53 -17.47 8.42 -28.96
N SER A 54 -17.01 7.17 -28.84
CA SER A 54 -17.64 6.16 -27.98
C SER A 54 -17.54 6.51 -26.49
N VAL A 55 -16.42 7.12 -26.08
CA VAL A 55 -16.24 7.61 -24.70
C VAL A 55 -17.19 8.77 -24.41
N VAL A 56 -17.29 9.73 -25.33
CA VAL A 56 -18.21 10.87 -25.20
C VAL A 56 -19.66 10.38 -25.16
N ASN A 57 -20.06 9.51 -26.09
CA ASN A 57 -21.39 8.89 -26.10
C ASN A 57 -21.70 8.12 -24.80
N LEU A 58 -20.71 7.46 -24.20
CA LEU A 58 -20.87 6.79 -22.92
C LEU A 58 -21.10 7.81 -21.80
N ILE A 59 -20.32 8.89 -21.76
CA ILE A 59 -20.48 9.98 -20.79
C ILE A 59 -21.89 10.60 -20.91
N ASP A 60 -22.37 10.81 -22.13
CA ASP A 60 -23.72 11.32 -22.37
C ASP A 60 -24.80 10.37 -21.86
N ARG A 61 -24.62 9.04 -22.02
CA ARG A 61 -25.53 8.03 -21.45
C ARG A 61 -25.47 7.95 -19.92
N MET A 62 -24.38 8.43 -19.31
CA MET A 62 -24.18 8.45 -17.86
C MET A 62 -24.73 9.71 -17.20
N MET A 63 -25.01 10.76 -17.98
CA MET A 63 -25.44 12.07 -17.49
C MET A 63 -26.94 12.31 -17.80
N PRO A 64 -27.74 12.78 -16.82
CA PRO A 64 -27.40 13.00 -15.41
C PRO A 64 -27.37 11.70 -14.58
N PRO A 65 -26.51 11.62 -13.54
CA PRO A 65 -26.46 10.46 -12.64
C PRO A 65 -27.78 10.31 -11.86
N SER A 66 -28.29 9.08 -11.80
CA SER A 66 -29.58 8.77 -11.18
C SER A 66 -29.42 8.16 -9.79
N PHE A 67 -29.85 8.89 -8.75
CA PHE A 67 -29.81 8.47 -7.34
C PHE A 67 -31.16 7.93 -6.83
N VAL A 68 -32.00 7.38 -7.72
CA VAL A 68 -33.35 6.89 -7.36
C VAL A 68 -33.29 5.83 -6.25
N ASP A 69 -32.31 4.92 -6.30
CA ASP A 69 -32.15 3.84 -5.33
C ASP A 69 -31.20 4.18 -4.15
N TRP A 70 -31.14 5.45 -3.72
CA TRP A 70 -30.16 5.91 -2.73
C TRP A 70 -30.17 5.09 -1.42
N GLN A 71 -31.33 4.64 -0.96
CA GLN A 71 -31.46 3.81 0.25
C GLN A 71 -30.68 2.50 0.10
N ARG A 72 -30.82 1.85 -1.05
CA ARG A 72 -30.12 0.61 -1.37
C ARG A 72 -28.61 0.85 -1.44
N TYR A 73 -28.19 1.97 -2.03
CA TYR A 73 -26.78 2.33 -2.09
C TYR A 73 -26.19 2.58 -0.70
N VAL A 74 -26.93 3.24 0.21
CA VAL A 74 -26.49 3.47 1.59
C VAL A 74 -26.31 2.15 2.33
N VAL A 75 -27.28 1.23 2.23
CA VAL A 75 -27.18 -0.11 2.83
C VAL A 75 -25.95 -0.85 2.29
N ALA A 76 -25.75 -0.84 0.97
CA ALA A 76 -24.61 -1.51 0.34
C ALA A 76 -23.25 -0.89 0.73
N VAL A 77 -23.18 0.44 0.92
CA VAL A 77 -21.98 1.12 1.45
C VAL A 77 -21.71 0.70 2.89
N ILE A 78 -22.75 0.65 3.74
CA ILE A 78 -22.62 0.21 5.14
C ILE A 78 -22.15 -1.25 5.20
N GLU A 79 -22.74 -2.14 4.39
CA GLU A 79 -22.31 -3.53 4.27
C GLU A 79 -20.84 -3.63 3.84
N THR A 80 -20.42 -2.83 2.86
CA THR A 80 -19.02 -2.77 2.40
C THR A 80 -18.07 -2.36 3.53
N LEU A 81 -18.43 -1.35 4.32
CA LEU A 81 -17.63 -0.89 5.46
C LEU A 81 -17.50 -1.97 6.53
N TRP A 82 -18.59 -2.67 6.85
CA TRP A 82 -18.53 -3.78 7.81
C TRP A 82 -17.70 -4.95 7.29
N MET A 83 -17.81 -5.29 6.00
CA MET A 83 -16.99 -6.34 5.39
C MET A 83 -15.50 -6.01 5.48
N VAL A 84 -15.13 -4.76 5.21
CA VAL A 84 -13.73 -4.29 5.30
C VAL A 84 -13.20 -4.44 6.72
N LEU A 85 -13.99 -4.05 7.73
CA LEU A 85 -13.60 -4.15 9.14
C LEU A 85 -13.49 -5.61 9.59
N ALA A 86 -14.49 -6.44 9.32
CA ALA A 86 -14.48 -7.86 9.68
C ALA A 86 -13.35 -8.61 8.99
N GLY A 87 -13.17 -8.42 7.67
CA GLY A 87 -12.10 -9.06 6.91
C GLY A 87 -10.71 -8.63 7.40
N THR A 88 -10.51 -7.35 7.70
CA THR A 88 -9.23 -6.87 8.25
C THR A 88 -8.99 -7.43 9.66
N ALA A 89 -10.02 -7.57 10.49
CA ALA A 89 -9.90 -8.16 11.82
C ALA A 89 -9.47 -9.64 11.75
N ILE A 90 -10.10 -10.45 10.89
CA ILE A 90 -9.69 -11.84 10.64
C ILE A 90 -8.23 -11.89 10.20
N ALA A 91 -7.86 -11.02 9.26
CA ALA A 91 -6.48 -10.95 8.78
C ALA A 91 -5.48 -10.64 9.88
N LEU A 92 -5.79 -9.69 10.78
CA LEU A 92 -4.91 -9.33 11.89
C LEU A 92 -4.77 -10.46 12.89
N VAL A 93 -5.88 -11.09 13.28
CA VAL A 93 -5.87 -12.24 14.21
C VAL A 93 -5.01 -13.38 13.67
N LEU A 94 -5.09 -13.67 12.37
CA LEU A 94 -4.30 -14.73 11.75
C LEU A 94 -2.85 -14.31 11.44
N ALA A 95 -2.63 -13.04 11.06
CA ALA A 95 -1.31 -12.56 10.67
C ALA A 95 -0.36 -12.38 11.85
N VAL A 96 -0.84 -12.03 13.05
CA VAL A 96 -0.01 -11.89 14.25
C VAL A 96 0.78 -13.18 14.56
N PRO A 97 0.16 -14.37 14.75
CA PRO A 97 0.91 -15.60 15.00
C PRO A 97 1.75 -16.03 13.79
N VAL A 98 1.22 -15.91 12.56
CA VAL A 98 1.94 -16.26 11.34
C VAL A 98 3.21 -15.40 11.18
N SER A 99 3.14 -14.11 11.47
CA SER A 99 4.28 -13.20 11.39
C SER A 99 5.34 -13.48 12.46
N ALA A 100 4.92 -13.76 13.70
CA ALA A 100 5.83 -14.10 14.80
C ALA A 100 6.63 -15.38 14.51
N LEU A 101 5.97 -16.39 13.93
CA LEU A 101 6.63 -17.63 13.50
C LEU A 101 7.42 -17.48 12.19
N ALA A 102 7.11 -16.50 11.35
CA ALA A 102 7.87 -16.18 10.14
C ALA A 102 9.11 -15.29 10.37
N ALA A 103 9.31 -14.77 11.59
CA ALA A 103 10.44 -13.91 11.94
C ALA A 103 11.63 -14.74 12.47
N ARG A 104 12.81 -14.58 11.85
CA ARG A 104 14.01 -15.41 12.15
C ARG A 104 14.53 -15.28 13.58
N ASN A 105 14.38 -14.12 14.19
CA ASN A 105 14.90 -13.81 15.53
C ASN A 105 14.00 -14.32 16.67
N ILE A 106 12.74 -14.67 16.39
CA ILE A 106 11.76 -15.12 17.39
C ILE A 106 11.34 -16.58 17.21
N THR A 107 11.27 -17.06 15.97
CA THR A 107 10.71 -18.37 15.64
C THR A 107 11.37 -19.52 16.39
N THR A 108 10.60 -20.57 16.65
CA THR A 108 11.01 -21.70 17.49
C THR A 108 11.71 -22.82 16.73
N GLY A 109 11.69 -22.78 15.39
CA GLY A 109 12.34 -23.79 14.55
C GLY A 109 12.20 -23.53 13.04
N PRO A 110 13.04 -24.19 12.22
CA PRO A 110 13.09 -23.97 10.78
C PRO A 110 11.81 -24.41 10.06
N VAL A 111 11.12 -25.43 10.58
CA VAL A 111 9.86 -25.93 9.99
C VAL A 111 8.75 -24.89 10.11
N ALA A 112 8.49 -24.38 11.32
CA ALA A 112 7.49 -23.33 11.53
C ALA A 112 7.80 -22.07 10.72
N TYR A 113 9.07 -21.67 10.70
CA TYR A 113 9.54 -20.55 9.88
C TYR A 113 9.23 -20.74 8.39
N ASN A 114 9.59 -21.88 7.81
CA ASN A 114 9.37 -22.15 6.39
C ASN A 114 7.88 -22.28 6.04
N ILE A 115 7.09 -22.92 6.90
CA ILE A 115 5.62 -23.03 6.71
C ILE A 115 4.98 -21.64 6.74
N CYS A 116 5.28 -20.81 7.74
CA CYS A 116 4.68 -19.49 7.84
C CYS A 116 5.14 -18.54 6.71
N ARG A 117 6.41 -18.62 6.29
CA ARG A 117 6.89 -17.88 5.09
C ARG A 117 6.22 -18.39 3.80
N PHE A 118 5.95 -19.69 3.70
CA PHE A 118 5.19 -20.26 2.59
C PHE A 118 3.75 -19.74 2.57
N ILE A 119 3.04 -19.76 3.72
CA ILE A 119 1.68 -19.19 3.85
C ILE A 119 1.65 -17.72 3.43
N ILE A 120 2.61 -16.92 3.91
CA ILE A 120 2.75 -15.50 3.52
C ILE A 120 2.95 -15.34 2.01
N THR A 121 3.76 -16.20 1.41
CA THR A 121 4.05 -16.15 -0.04
C THR A 121 2.83 -16.57 -0.86
N LEU A 122 2.15 -17.64 -0.45
CA LEU A 122 0.96 -18.18 -1.11
C LEU A 122 -0.18 -17.17 -1.11
N THR A 123 -0.56 -16.68 0.07
CA THR A 123 -1.67 -15.73 0.25
C THR A 123 -1.42 -14.37 -0.42
N ARG A 124 -0.16 -14.02 -0.69
CA ARG A 124 0.21 -12.79 -1.40
C ARG A 124 0.21 -12.95 -2.92
N ALA A 125 0.53 -14.15 -3.41
CA ALA A 125 0.59 -14.42 -4.83
C ALA A 125 -0.80 -14.64 -5.44
N VAL A 126 -1.72 -15.25 -4.70
CA VAL A 126 -3.12 -15.43 -5.14
C VAL A 126 -3.90 -14.12 -4.95
N PRO A 127 -4.45 -13.52 -6.02
CA PRO A 127 -5.25 -12.30 -5.92
C PRO A 127 -6.51 -12.49 -5.05
N SER A 128 -6.91 -11.45 -4.32
CA SER A 128 -8.10 -11.47 -3.44
C SER A 128 -9.39 -11.85 -4.17
N LEU A 129 -9.49 -11.50 -5.45
CA LEU A 129 -10.62 -11.84 -6.32
C LEU A 129 -10.77 -13.35 -6.56
N VAL A 130 -9.65 -14.07 -6.68
CA VAL A 130 -9.67 -15.52 -6.87
C VAL A 130 -10.31 -16.19 -5.65
N PHE A 131 -9.93 -15.76 -4.44
CA PHE A 131 -10.57 -16.22 -3.21
C PHE A 131 -12.06 -15.87 -3.18
N ALA A 132 -12.43 -14.65 -3.60
CA ALA A 132 -13.83 -14.24 -3.63
C ALA A 132 -14.67 -15.10 -4.58
N LEU A 133 -14.19 -15.39 -5.79
CA LEU A 133 -14.85 -16.29 -6.73
C LEU A 133 -15.09 -17.68 -6.13
N ILE A 134 -14.07 -18.26 -5.50
CA ILE A 134 -14.16 -19.59 -4.86
C ILE A 134 -15.20 -19.56 -3.75
N PHE A 135 -15.16 -18.56 -2.85
CA PHE A 135 -16.05 -18.50 -1.70
C PHE A 135 -17.49 -18.15 -2.08
N VAL A 136 -17.70 -17.26 -3.05
CA VAL A 136 -19.03 -16.97 -3.61
C VAL A 136 -19.61 -18.23 -4.23
N ARG A 137 -18.79 -19.06 -4.87
CA ARG A 137 -19.27 -20.29 -5.52
C ARG A 137 -19.51 -21.44 -4.55
N ALA A 138 -18.74 -21.50 -3.46
CA ALA A 138 -18.86 -22.52 -2.42
C ALA A 138 -20.02 -22.24 -1.45
N ILE A 139 -20.09 -21.02 -0.89
CA ILE A 139 -21.03 -20.66 0.19
C ILE A 139 -22.24 -19.88 -0.34
N GLY A 140 -22.10 -19.26 -1.52
CA GLY A 140 -23.13 -18.42 -2.14
C GLY A 140 -22.78 -16.93 -2.17
N VAL A 141 -23.59 -16.16 -2.91
CA VAL A 141 -23.48 -14.70 -3.03
C VAL A 141 -23.78 -14.06 -1.68
N GLY A 142 -22.89 -13.19 -1.20
CA GLY A 142 -23.10 -12.47 0.05
C GLY A 142 -21.81 -11.99 0.75
N PRO A 143 -21.94 -11.19 1.83
CA PRO A 143 -20.82 -10.54 2.50
C PRO A 143 -19.82 -11.51 3.14
N THR A 144 -20.27 -12.70 3.55
CA THR A 144 -19.42 -13.75 4.15
C THR A 144 -18.26 -14.13 3.22
N ALA A 145 -18.53 -14.33 1.94
CA ALA A 145 -17.51 -14.64 0.95
C ALA A 145 -16.48 -13.51 0.82
N GLY A 146 -16.95 -12.25 0.84
CA GLY A 146 -16.07 -11.09 0.77
C GLY A 146 -15.20 -10.93 2.01
N VAL A 147 -15.77 -11.09 3.20
CA VAL A 147 -15.03 -11.06 4.48
C VAL A 147 -13.90 -12.10 4.49
N LEU A 148 -14.18 -13.33 4.09
CA LEU A 148 -13.18 -14.41 4.04
C LEU A 148 -12.11 -14.16 2.98
N ALA A 149 -12.51 -13.73 1.78
CA ALA A 149 -11.58 -13.44 0.70
C ALA A 149 -10.62 -12.30 1.05
N MET A 150 -11.15 -11.22 1.64
CA MET A 150 -10.35 -10.09 2.13
C MET A 150 -9.47 -10.48 3.30
N GLY A 151 -9.99 -11.28 4.24
CA GLY A 151 -9.26 -11.78 5.39
C GLY A 151 -8.02 -12.56 4.97
N ILE A 152 -8.22 -13.62 4.18
CA ILE A 152 -7.14 -14.53 3.75
C ILE A 152 -6.12 -13.82 2.87
N SER A 153 -6.57 -13.03 1.90
CA SER A 153 -5.66 -12.27 1.02
C SER A 153 -4.88 -11.16 1.75
N SER A 154 -5.33 -10.75 2.94
CA SER A 154 -4.63 -9.76 3.77
C SER A 154 -3.52 -10.34 4.63
N ILE A 155 -3.53 -11.65 4.89
CA ILE A 155 -2.50 -12.35 5.65
C ILE A 155 -1.12 -12.16 4.98
N GLY A 156 -1.04 -12.26 3.66
CA GLY A 156 0.24 -12.18 2.94
C GLY A 156 0.95 -10.84 3.10
N MET A 157 0.22 -9.73 2.97
CA MET A 157 0.80 -8.39 3.17
C MET A 157 1.11 -8.13 4.65
N ILE A 158 0.11 -8.28 5.53
CA ILE A 158 0.26 -7.97 6.96
C ILE A 158 1.34 -8.86 7.56
N GLY A 159 1.28 -10.17 7.29
CA GLY A 159 2.22 -11.16 7.81
C GLY A 159 3.66 -10.88 7.40
N LYS A 160 3.91 -10.49 6.14
CA LYS A 160 5.25 -10.10 5.67
C LYS A 160 5.75 -8.86 6.40
N PHE A 161 4.97 -7.77 6.40
CA PHE A 161 5.41 -6.52 7.02
C PHE A 161 5.56 -6.65 8.54
N PHE A 162 4.68 -7.41 9.20
CA PHE A 162 4.77 -7.65 10.63
C PHE A 162 6.02 -8.47 10.97
N ALA A 163 6.32 -9.52 10.18
CA ALA A 163 7.52 -10.34 10.38
C ALA A 163 8.79 -9.53 10.18
N ASP A 164 8.84 -8.67 9.15
CA ASP A 164 9.99 -7.81 8.89
C ASP A 164 10.22 -6.83 10.04
N ARG A 165 9.15 -6.23 10.59
CA ARG A 165 9.26 -5.34 11.75
C ARG A 165 9.68 -6.07 13.01
N ILE A 166 9.27 -7.32 13.18
CA ILE A 166 9.78 -8.17 14.25
C ILE A 166 11.28 -8.43 14.06
N GLU A 167 11.75 -8.69 12.83
CA GLU A 167 13.17 -8.95 12.55
C GLU A 167 14.07 -7.73 12.80
N GLU A 168 13.50 -6.52 12.84
CA GLU A 168 14.20 -5.25 13.08
C GLU A 168 14.24 -4.80 14.55
N ILE A 169 13.61 -5.53 15.48
CA ILE A 169 13.54 -5.13 16.90
C ILE A 169 14.89 -5.25 17.62
N ASP A 170 15.03 -4.53 18.74
CA ASP A 170 16.17 -4.70 19.63
C ASP A 170 16.04 -5.99 20.45
N MET A 171 16.93 -6.95 20.14
CA MET A 171 16.99 -8.23 20.84
C MET A 171 17.52 -8.11 22.27
N GLY A 172 18.22 -7.03 22.64
CA GLY A 172 18.69 -6.81 24.01
C GLY A 172 17.52 -6.77 25.01
N ILE A 173 16.41 -6.15 24.64
CA ILE A 173 15.18 -6.10 25.47
C ILE A 173 14.57 -7.51 25.59
N VAL A 174 14.59 -8.27 24.51
CA VAL A 174 14.06 -9.66 24.46
C VAL A 174 14.90 -10.60 25.33
N GLU A 175 16.22 -10.49 25.23
CA GLU A 175 17.18 -11.28 26.02
C GLU A 175 17.10 -10.94 27.50
N ALA A 176 17.00 -9.66 27.85
CA ALA A 176 16.80 -9.22 29.23
C ALA A 176 15.50 -9.80 29.83
N SER A 177 14.39 -9.80 29.05
CA SER A 177 13.14 -10.43 29.47
C SER A 177 13.31 -11.93 29.68
N ARG A 178 14.01 -12.64 28.78
CA ARG A 178 14.28 -14.08 28.94
C ARG A 178 15.18 -14.38 30.13
N ALA A 179 16.19 -13.55 30.39
CA ALA A 179 17.10 -13.69 31.53
C ALA A 179 16.38 -13.52 32.87
N SER A 180 15.29 -12.76 32.90
CA SER A 180 14.41 -12.66 34.08
C SER A 180 13.51 -13.88 34.33
N GLY A 181 13.61 -14.94 33.51
CA GLY A 181 12.81 -16.16 33.61
C GLY A 181 11.47 -16.10 32.87
N ALA A 182 11.23 -15.07 32.04
CA ALA A 182 9.98 -14.95 31.30
C ALA A 182 9.82 -16.07 30.26
N THR A 183 8.63 -16.66 30.18
CA THR A 183 8.29 -17.64 29.15
C THR A 183 8.27 -17.00 27.75
N ARG A 184 8.23 -17.80 26.68
CA ARG A 184 8.19 -17.29 25.30
C ARG A 184 6.98 -16.39 25.04
N ILE A 185 5.81 -16.78 25.55
CA ILE A 185 4.58 -16.02 25.41
C ILE A 185 4.70 -14.71 26.20
N GLN A 186 5.18 -14.76 27.45
CA GLN A 186 5.41 -13.56 28.25
C GLN A 186 6.38 -12.62 27.55
N THR A 187 7.52 -13.13 27.07
CA THR A 187 8.53 -12.37 26.32
C THR A 187 7.94 -11.72 25.07
N PHE A 188 7.06 -12.42 24.34
CA PHE A 188 6.41 -11.84 23.16
C PHE A 188 5.55 -10.64 23.54
N PHE A 189 4.68 -10.77 24.54
CA PHE A 189 3.78 -9.68 24.94
C PHE A 189 4.48 -8.55 25.70
N SER A 190 5.56 -8.84 26.43
CA SER A 190 6.27 -7.85 27.27
C SER A 190 7.43 -7.14 26.57
N ALA A 191 8.15 -7.82 25.67
CA ALA A 191 9.37 -7.29 25.05
C ALA A 191 9.23 -7.05 23.55
N VAL A 192 8.54 -7.94 22.83
CA VAL A 192 8.47 -7.89 21.35
C VAL A 192 7.33 -6.99 20.89
N LEU A 193 6.11 -7.32 21.31
CA LEU A 193 4.88 -6.66 20.87
C LEU A 193 4.94 -5.14 21.11
N PRO A 194 5.38 -4.63 22.27
CA PRO A 194 5.43 -3.18 22.51
C PRO A 194 6.35 -2.42 21.54
N GLN A 195 7.46 -3.04 21.08
CA GLN A 195 8.38 -2.42 20.12
C GLN A 195 7.74 -2.26 18.74
N VAL A 196 6.91 -3.22 18.32
CA VAL A 196 6.31 -3.24 16.97
C VAL A 196 4.91 -2.64 16.91
N MET A 197 4.22 -2.47 18.04
CA MET A 197 2.80 -2.08 18.11
C MET A 197 2.47 -0.82 17.29
N THR A 198 3.28 0.23 17.43
CA THR A 198 3.04 1.51 16.75
C THR A 198 3.07 1.34 15.22
N ASN A 199 4.02 0.55 14.72
CA ASN A 199 4.12 0.25 13.30
C ASN A 199 2.96 -0.64 12.83
N TRP A 200 2.62 -1.67 13.61
CA TRP A 200 1.53 -2.58 13.30
C TRP A 200 0.18 -1.88 13.21
N ILE A 201 -0.12 -0.95 14.11
CA ILE A 201 -1.35 -0.14 14.05
C ILE A 201 -1.37 0.71 12.77
N SER A 202 -0.26 1.36 12.43
CA SER A 202 -0.14 2.17 11.21
C SER A 202 -0.37 1.35 9.95
N LEU A 203 0.23 0.16 9.88
CA LEU A 203 0.06 -0.80 8.77
C LEU A 203 -1.37 -1.36 8.71
N SER A 204 -2.00 -1.61 9.86
CA SER A 204 -3.39 -2.08 9.94
C SER A 204 -4.36 -1.04 9.38
N LEU A 205 -4.20 0.23 9.77
CA LEU A 205 -4.98 1.35 9.22
C LEU A 205 -4.74 1.53 7.72
N TYR A 206 -3.50 1.32 7.25
CA TYR A 206 -3.20 1.32 5.82
C TYR A 206 -3.91 0.18 5.08
N ARG A 207 -4.00 -1.00 5.70
CA ARG A 207 -4.66 -2.15 5.09
C ARG A 207 -6.16 -1.95 4.94
N ILE A 208 -6.81 -1.25 5.87
CA ILE A 208 -8.24 -0.90 5.77
C ILE A 208 -8.52 -0.10 4.48
N ASP A 209 -7.68 0.89 4.16
CA ASP A 209 -7.79 1.68 2.91
C ASP A 209 -7.70 0.80 1.65
N ILE A 210 -6.71 -0.09 1.62
CA ILE A 210 -6.53 -1.05 0.52
C ILE A 210 -7.74 -1.97 0.40
N ASN A 211 -8.16 -2.53 1.53
CA ASN A 211 -9.27 -3.48 1.61
C ASN A 211 -10.59 -2.83 1.16
N LEU A 212 -10.83 -1.55 1.45
CA LEU A 212 -12.00 -0.84 0.96
C LEU A 212 -12.03 -0.72 -0.56
N ARG A 213 -10.91 -0.39 -1.20
CA ARG A 213 -10.82 -0.36 -2.67
C ARG A 213 -11.03 -1.76 -3.26
N SER A 214 -10.44 -2.78 -2.63
CA SER A 214 -10.65 -4.18 -3.04
C SER A 214 -12.09 -4.65 -2.83
N ALA A 215 -12.80 -4.20 -1.80
CA ALA A 215 -14.16 -4.63 -1.52
C ALA A 215 -15.14 -4.34 -2.68
N VAL A 216 -14.89 -3.26 -3.43
CA VAL A 216 -15.66 -2.95 -4.65
C VAL A 216 -15.46 -4.03 -5.72
N ILE A 217 -14.22 -4.44 -5.95
CA ILE A 217 -13.86 -5.54 -6.87
C ILE A 217 -14.52 -6.84 -6.44
N LEU A 218 -14.40 -7.17 -5.16
CA LEU A 218 -14.93 -8.43 -4.64
C LEU A 218 -16.46 -8.45 -4.71
N GLY A 219 -17.10 -7.33 -4.37
CA GLY A 219 -18.55 -7.19 -4.45
C GLY A 219 -19.09 -7.37 -5.86
N PHE A 220 -18.38 -6.85 -6.87
CA PHE A 220 -18.74 -7.01 -8.28
C PHE A 220 -18.86 -8.47 -8.73
N VAL A 221 -18.12 -9.35 -8.06
CA VAL A 221 -18.07 -10.78 -8.38
C VAL A 221 -19.04 -11.60 -7.52
N GLY A 222 -19.90 -10.94 -6.75
CA GLY A 222 -20.92 -11.59 -5.92
C GLY A 222 -20.60 -11.63 -4.43
N ALA A 223 -19.51 -10.99 -3.98
CA ALA A 223 -19.11 -11.04 -2.57
C ALA A 223 -19.85 -10.04 -1.67
N GLY A 224 -20.92 -9.39 -2.15
CA GLY A 224 -21.74 -8.44 -1.38
C GLY A 224 -21.34 -6.96 -1.54
N GLY A 225 -22.01 -6.08 -0.79
CA GLY A 225 -21.72 -4.64 -0.75
C GLY A 225 -21.95 -3.86 -2.05
N ILE A 226 -21.33 -2.69 -2.17
CA ILE A 226 -21.58 -1.72 -3.25
C ILE A 226 -21.11 -2.22 -4.62
N GLY A 227 -20.13 -3.13 -4.66
CA GLY A 227 -19.69 -3.75 -5.90
C GLY A 227 -20.78 -4.61 -6.54
N LEU A 228 -21.59 -5.31 -5.74
CA LEU A 228 -22.70 -6.13 -6.23
C LEU A 228 -23.80 -5.27 -6.86
N GLU A 229 -24.04 -4.10 -6.27
CA GLU A 229 -24.93 -3.09 -6.83
C GLU A 229 -24.45 -2.61 -8.21
N LEU A 230 -23.15 -2.32 -8.32
CA LEU A 230 -22.51 -1.92 -9.59
C LEU A 230 -22.67 -2.99 -10.67
N GLN A 231 -22.38 -4.26 -10.35
CA GLN A 231 -22.52 -5.38 -11.28
C GLN A 231 -23.95 -5.50 -11.80
N ARG A 232 -24.95 -5.34 -10.93
CA ARG A 232 -26.35 -5.47 -11.30
C ARG A 232 -26.83 -4.37 -12.23
N VAL A 233 -26.54 -3.10 -11.91
CA VAL A 233 -26.97 -1.98 -12.76
C VAL A 233 -26.21 -1.96 -14.09
N GLN A 234 -24.96 -2.43 -14.12
CA GLN A 234 -24.21 -2.65 -15.35
C GLN A 234 -24.85 -3.76 -16.19
N GLY A 235 -25.24 -4.88 -15.58
CA GLY A 235 -25.93 -5.97 -16.27
C GLY A 235 -27.28 -5.56 -16.87
N GLN A 236 -27.94 -4.55 -16.28
CA GLN A 236 -29.16 -3.93 -16.79
C GLN A 236 -28.89 -2.83 -17.85
N MET A 237 -27.63 -2.50 -18.12
CA MET A 237 -27.20 -1.42 -19.03
C MET A 237 -27.75 -0.03 -18.64
N VAL A 238 -28.02 0.21 -17.35
CA VAL A 238 -28.52 1.50 -16.84
C VAL A 238 -27.34 2.39 -16.43
N TYR A 239 -26.72 3.05 -17.42
CA TYR A 239 -25.47 3.80 -17.22
C TYR A 239 -25.59 5.03 -16.30
N THR A 240 -26.77 5.65 -16.21
CA THR A 240 -27.02 6.73 -15.24
C THR A 240 -26.90 6.27 -13.79
N ARG A 241 -27.28 5.01 -13.49
CA ARG A 241 -27.09 4.40 -12.15
C ARG A 241 -25.65 3.92 -11.95
N VAL A 242 -24.99 3.42 -12.99
CA VAL A 242 -23.54 3.12 -12.95
C VAL A 242 -22.75 4.36 -12.54
N MET A 243 -23.07 5.53 -13.12
CA MET A 243 -22.43 6.80 -12.75
C MET A 243 -22.69 7.20 -11.30
N ALA A 244 -23.93 7.07 -10.83
CA ALA A 244 -24.28 7.36 -9.45
C ALA A 244 -23.48 6.50 -8.46
N ILE A 245 -23.39 5.18 -8.70
CA ILE A 245 -22.61 4.25 -7.88
C ILE A 245 -21.11 4.58 -7.97
N ALA A 246 -20.59 4.92 -9.16
CA ALA A 246 -19.20 5.33 -9.33
C ALA A 246 -18.84 6.58 -8.51
N ILE A 247 -19.73 7.59 -8.49
CA ILE A 247 -19.58 8.79 -7.66
C ILE A 247 -19.60 8.41 -6.17
N ILE A 248 -20.55 7.56 -5.74
CA ILE A 248 -20.65 7.12 -4.33
C ILE A 248 -19.36 6.42 -3.89
N ILE A 249 -18.84 5.51 -4.71
CA ILE A 249 -17.59 4.79 -4.41
C ILE A 249 -16.40 5.75 -4.37
N PHE A 250 -16.31 6.68 -5.32
CA PHE A 250 -15.26 7.69 -5.35
C PHE A 250 -15.25 8.55 -4.08
N VAL A 251 -16.42 9.06 -3.68
CA VAL A 251 -16.58 9.85 -2.45
C VAL A 251 -16.26 9.01 -1.22
N LEU A 252 -16.72 7.75 -1.17
CA LEU A 252 -16.45 6.83 -0.08
C LEU A 252 -14.95 6.62 0.12
N VAL A 253 -14.22 6.28 -0.95
CA VAL A 253 -12.76 6.04 -0.90
C VAL A 253 -12.01 7.30 -0.46
N LEU A 254 -12.38 8.48 -0.98
CA LEU A 254 -11.78 9.74 -0.55
C LEU A 254 -12.03 10.04 0.94
N LEU A 255 -13.25 9.82 1.41
CA LEU A 255 -13.62 10.06 2.81
C LEU A 255 -12.83 9.13 3.75
N THR A 256 -12.79 7.84 3.44
CA THR A 256 -12.07 6.85 4.26
C THR A 256 -10.57 7.03 4.22
N GLU A 257 -10.01 7.47 3.09
CA GLU A 257 -8.59 7.82 2.99
C GLU A 257 -8.26 8.97 3.95
N ARG A 258 -9.10 10.01 3.99
CA ARG A 258 -8.94 11.16 4.89
C ARG A 258 -9.07 10.75 6.35
N LEU A 259 -10.07 9.95 6.68
CA LEU A 259 -10.27 9.43 8.04
C LEU A 259 -9.07 8.57 8.48
N SER A 260 -8.56 7.72 7.60
CA SER A 260 -7.38 6.87 7.89
C SER A 260 -6.12 7.69 8.11
N ALA A 261 -5.91 8.76 7.32
CA ALA A 261 -4.78 9.68 7.50
C ALA A 261 -4.88 10.43 8.84
N MET A 262 -6.07 10.89 9.21
CA MET A 262 -6.32 11.55 10.49
C MET A 262 -6.10 10.60 11.68
N ALA A 263 -6.58 9.37 11.59
CA ALA A 263 -6.40 8.35 12.61
C ALA A 263 -4.91 8.01 12.80
N ARG A 264 -4.17 7.83 11.70
CA ARG A 264 -2.72 7.56 11.75
C ARG A 264 -1.95 8.71 12.39
N ALA A 265 -2.25 9.95 12.03
CA ALA A 265 -1.64 11.13 12.65
C ALA A 265 -1.96 11.25 14.15
N ALA A 266 -3.16 10.84 14.56
CA ALA A 266 -3.57 10.83 15.96
C ALA A 266 -2.84 9.77 16.80
N VAL A 267 -2.59 8.59 16.23
CA VAL A 267 -1.94 7.46 16.91
C VAL A 267 -0.43 7.65 17.01
N LEU A 268 0.21 8.07 15.91
CA LEU A 268 1.67 8.22 15.88
C LEU A 268 2.15 9.38 16.74
N GLY A 269 1.30 10.38 16.99
CA GLY A 269 1.76 11.67 17.50
C GLY A 269 2.68 12.32 16.47
N ARG A 270 2.60 13.64 16.29
CA ARG A 270 3.76 14.28 15.68
C ARG A 270 4.89 14.13 16.69
N GLU A 271 5.98 13.46 16.33
CA GLU A 271 7.29 13.83 16.85
C GLU A 271 7.55 15.27 16.37
N ALA A 272 6.87 16.23 16.99
CA ALA A 272 7.28 17.61 16.90
C ALA A 272 8.57 17.67 17.73
N PRO A 273 9.73 18.06 17.16
CA PRO A 273 10.76 18.61 18.02
C PRO A 273 10.08 19.77 18.75
N ALA A 274 10.02 19.69 20.08
CA ALA A 274 9.49 20.76 20.89
C ALA A 274 10.40 21.99 20.77
N LYS A 275 10.28 22.73 19.66
CA LYS A 275 10.54 24.16 19.67
C LYS A 275 9.29 24.79 20.29
N GLU A 276 9.26 24.82 21.62
CA GLU A 276 8.38 25.74 22.33
C GLU A 276 8.61 27.13 21.73
N ASN A 277 7.55 27.77 21.24
CA ASN A 277 7.63 29.13 20.74
C ASN A 277 8.19 30.03 21.87
N PRO A 278 9.30 30.76 21.64
CA PRO A 278 9.92 31.62 22.66
C PRO A 278 9.00 32.75 23.14
N PHE A 279 7.89 32.99 22.43
CA PHE A 279 6.87 34.00 22.74
C PHE A 279 5.57 33.42 23.33
N SER A 280 5.55 32.14 23.71
CA SER A 280 4.37 31.59 24.39
C SER A 280 4.24 32.16 25.81
N LEU A 281 3.03 32.60 26.16
CA LEU A 281 2.69 33.15 27.49
C LEU A 281 3.12 32.24 28.65
N ARG A 282 3.13 30.91 28.45
CA ARG A 282 3.61 29.92 29.45
C ARG A 282 5.13 29.94 29.66
N ALA A 283 5.91 30.10 28.59
CA ALA A 283 7.37 30.25 28.68
C ALA A 283 7.76 31.59 29.32
N MET A 284 7.02 32.67 28.99
CA MET A 284 7.17 33.98 29.61
C MET A 284 6.83 33.97 31.10
N TYR A 285 5.76 33.28 31.51
CA TYR A 285 5.39 33.11 32.92
C TYR A 285 6.45 32.33 33.71
N ARG A 286 7.02 31.25 33.12
CA ARG A 286 8.12 30.50 33.74
C ARG A 286 9.41 31.31 33.83
N GLY A 287 9.72 32.12 32.81
CA GLY A 287 10.88 33.02 32.82
C GLY A 287 10.77 34.12 33.89
N LEU A 288 9.55 34.62 34.13
CA LEU A 288 9.27 35.58 35.20
C LEU A 288 9.36 34.94 36.59
N THR A 289 8.92 33.69 36.77
CA THR A 289 9.08 32.96 38.04
C THR A 289 10.53 32.55 38.29
N ALA A 290 11.30 32.20 37.24
CA ALA A 290 12.71 31.88 37.36
C ALA A 290 13.58 33.11 37.69
N ARG A 291 13.25 34.29 37.14
CA ARG A 291 13.90 35.56 37.52
C ARG A 291 13.63 35.98 38.97
N ARG A 292 12.54 35.49 39.58
CA ARG A 292 12.24 35.74 40.99
C ARG A 292 12.94 34.77 41.94
N ALA A 293 13.34 33.59 41.46
CA ALA A 293 14.04 32.56 42.23
C ALA A 293 15.59 32.65 42.13
N GLY A 294 16.13 33.43 41.19
CA GLY A 294 17.58 33.50 40.92
C GLY A 294 18.19 34.89 41.14
N ARG A 295 18.17 35.40 42.39
CA ARG A 295 19.16 36.38 42.85
C ARG A 295 20.22 35.64 43.67
N GLY A 296 21.05 34.87 42.97
CA GLY A 296 22.25 34.21 43.50
C GLY A 296 23.20 34.02 42.32
N GLY A 297 24.42 34.56 42.45
CA GLY A 297 25.35 34.82 41.35
C GLY A 297 25.64 33.62 40.44
N ALA A 298 25.90 33.94 39.17
CA ALA A 298 26.37 32.99 38.17
C ALA A 298 27.77 32.49 38.55
N ALA A 299 27.87 31.23 38.96
CA ALA A 299 29.14 30.54 39.16
C ALA A 299 29.72 30.07 37.80
N PRO A 300 31.05 30.09 37.62
CA PRO A 300 31.70 29.73 36.36
C PRO A 300 31.53 28.24 36.02
N LEU A 301 31.43 27.95 34.71
CA LEU A 301 31.08 26.67 34.09
C LEU A 301 31.92 25.45 34.50
N GLY A 302 33.07 25.64 35.16
CA GLY A 302 33.91 24.55 35.69
C GLY A 302 33.46 23.99 37.05
N ALA A 303 32.78 24.78 37.88
CA ALA A 303 32.34 24.34 39.22
C ALA A 303 31.10 23.43 39.18
N ALA A 304 30.32 23.50 38.10
CA ALA A 304 29.10 22.72 37.92
C ALA A 304 29.36 21.21 37.74
N GLN A 305 30.50 20.83 37.12
CA GLN A 305 30.87 19.42 36.95
C GLN A 305 31.49 18.80 38.21
N ALA A 306 32.19 19.59 39.03
CA ALA A 306 32.72 19.12 40.31
C ALA A 306 31.59 18.91 41.35
N GLY A 307 30.66 19.87 41.46
CA GLY A 307 29.51 19.75 42.36
C GLY A 307 28.53 18.62 41.98
N ALA A 308 28.44 18.25 40.70
CA ALA A 308 27.60 17.13 40.26
C ALA A 308 28.14 15.77 40.73
N ARG A 309 29.47 15.58 40.72
CA ARG A 309 30.11 14.35 41.21
C ARG A 309 29.97 14.19 42.73
N ASP A 310 30.12 15.28 43.49
CA ASP A 310 29.96 15.24 44.94
C ASP A 310 28.49 15.03 45.36
N ALA A 311 27.54 15.59 44.61
CA ALA A 311 26.11 15.37 44.84
C ALA A 311 25.69 13.91 44.57
N ASP A 312 26.27 13.25 43.56
CA ASP A 312 25.99 11.84 43.26
C ASP A 312 26.61 10.89 44.30
N LEU A 313 27.80 11.21 44.81
CA LEU A 313 28.43 10.49 45.92
C LEU A 313 27.65 10.66 47.24
N GLN A 314 27.09 11.85 47.50
CA GLN A 314 26.23 12.08 48.65
C GLN A 314 24.87 11.35 48.52
N ARG A 315 24.27 11.27 47.32
CA ARG A 315 23.07 10.45 47.06
C ARG A 315 23.30 8.97 47.34
N ALA A 316 24.47 8.45 46.96
CA ALA A 316 24.84 7.05 47.22
C ALA A 316 24.96 6.75 48.72
N ARG A 317 25.34 7.74 49.55
CA ARG A 317 25.51 7.60 51.01
C ARG A 317 24.24 7.86 51.83
N THR A 318 23.19 8.44 51.24
CA THR A 318 21.92 8.64 51.96
C THR A 318 21.09 7.34 52.06
N PRO A 319 20.70 6.92 53.29
CA PRO A 319 19.87 5.73 53.48
C PRO A 319 18.50 5.93 52.82
N ALA A 320 17.96 4.86 52.23
CA ALA A 320 16.83 4.91 51.29
C ALA A 320 15.58 5.66 51.81
N TRP A 321 15.35 5.66 53.12
CA TRP A 321 14.22 6.32 53.78
C TRP A 321 14.39 7.84 53.98
N ARG A 322 15.61 8.38 53.87
CA ARG A 322 15.91 9.83 53.95
C ARG A 322 16.08 10.49 52.58
N ARG A 323 15.99 9.73 51.48
CA ARG A 323 15.99 10.32 50.14
C ARG A 323 14.73 11.17 50.00
N PRO A 324 14.81 12.43 49.53
CA PRO A 324 13.59 13.17 49.19
C PRO A 324 12.79 12.30 48.23
N LYS A 325 11.50 12.08 48.52
CA LYS A 325 10.58 11.33 47.65
C LYS A 325 10.79 11.87 46.23
N ALA A 326 11.37 11.05 45.36
CA ALA A 326 11.63 11.45 43.99
C ALA A 326 10.33 12.02 43.41
N GLU A 327 10.37 13.26 42.93
CA GLU A 327 9.24 13.90 42.22
C GLU A 327 8.79 13.13 40.97
N GLY A 328 9.46 12.03 40.64
CA GLY A 328 9.04 11.06 39.64
C GLY A 328 8.11 9.96 40.16
N ARG A 329 7.06 10.28 40.95
CA ARG A 329 5.86 9.45 40.83
C ARG A 329 5.40 9.66 39.39
N ILE A 330 5.69 8.71 38.50
CA ILE A 330 5.02 8.61 37.21
C ILE A 330 3.55 8.37 37.56
N SER A 331 2.83 9.45 37.87
CA SER A 331 1.39 9.38 37.96
C SER A 331 0.97 9.00 36.54
N VAL A 332 0.37 7.82 36.43
CA VAL A 332 -0.22 7.35 35.18
C VAL A 332 -1.53 8.14 35.00
N GLY A 333 -1.42 9.48 34.95
CA GLY A 333 -2.55 10.38 34.86
C GLY A 333 -3.22 10.24 33.51
N TRP A 334 -4.55 10.36 33.50
CA TRP A 334 -5.34 10.45 32.28
C TRP A 334 -5.08 11.80 31.60
N ASP A 335 -4.07 11.85 30.75
CA ASP A 335 -3.84 12.96 29.83
C ASP A 335 -4.83 12.86 28.65
N VAL A 336 -5.22 13.99 28.06
CA VAL A 336 -6.13 14.07 26.90
C VAL A 336 -5.66 13.18 25.76
N PHE A 337 -4.34 13.09 25.56
CA PHE A 337 -3.74 12.19 24.55
C PHE A 337 -3.91 10.70 24.89
N ARG A 338 -3.89 10.32 26.17
CA ARG A 338 -4.16 8.94 26.59
C ARG A 338 -5.64 8.61 26.49
N LEU A 339 -6.50 9.52 26.92
CA LEU A 339 -7.95 9.37 26.80
C LEU A 339 -8.36 9.23 25.33
N ARG A 340 -7.82 10.06 24.43
CA ARG A 340 -8.06 9.96 22.99
C ARG A 340 -7.60 8.62 22.42
N ARG A 341 -6.41 8.13 22.78
CA ARG A 341 -5.92 6.81 22.36
C ARG A 341 -6.81 5.68 22.86
N TRP A 342 -7.26 5.76 24.11
CA TRP A 342 -8.20 4.80 24.69
C TRP A 342 -9.54 4.80 23.98
N ILE A 343 -10.14 5.97 23.74
CA ILE A 343 -11.40 6.10 23.00
C ILE A 343 -11.25 5.53 21.59
N MET A 344 -10.15 5.82 20.89
CA MET A 344 -9.89 5.26 19.56
C MET A 344 -9.70 3.73 19.60
N GLY A 345 -9.05 3.20 20.64
CA GLY A 345 -8.91 1.75 20.83
C GLY A 345 -10.24 1.07 21.09
N VAL A 346 -11.05 1.62 22.02
CA VAL A 346 -12.38 1.10 22.35
C VAL A 346 -13.30 1.20 21.14
N SER A 347 -13.30 2.33 20.42
CA SER A 347 -14.13 2.48 19.21
C SER A 347 -13.71 1.50 18.12
N ALA A 348 -12.41 1.26 17.92
CA ALA A 348 -11.93 0.25 16.98
C ALA A 348 -12.42 -1.15 17.36
N VAL A 349 -12.38 -1.52 18.64
CA VAL A 349 -12.91 -2.80 19.14
C VAL A 349 -14.42 -2.89 18.94
N VAL A 350 -15.18 -1.86 19.32
CA VAL A 350 -16.64 -1.81 19.16
C VAL A 350 -17.05 -1.90 17.70
N LEU A 351 -16.39 -1.16 16.80
CA LEU A 351 -16.65 -1.23 15.36
C LEU A 351 -16.29 -2.59 14.77
N THR A 352 -15.22 -3.22 15.27
CA THR A 352 -14.83 -4.57 14.84
C THR A 352 -15.84 -5.61 15.31
N VAL A 353 -16.24 -5.59 16.58
CA VAL A 353 -17.26 -6.53 17.08
C VAL A 353 -18.60 -6.28 16.40
N GLY A 354 -18.97 -5.01 16.25
CA GLY A 354 -20.17 -4.58 15.54
C GLY A 354 -20.21 -5.05 14.09
N SER A 355 -19.05 -5.12 13.41
CA SER A 355 -19.00 -5.61 12.03
C SER A 355 -19.38 -7.09 11.90
N PHE A 356 -18.95 -7.94 12.84
CA PHE A 356 -19.36 -9.35 12.87
C PHE A 356 -20.85 -9.50 13.18
N VAL A 357 -21.37 -8.73 14.16
CA VAL A 357 -22.78 -8.79 14.57
C VAL A 357 -23.70 -8.31 13.44
N LEU A 358 -23.41 -7.16 12.83
CA LEU A 358 -24.27 -6.55 11.81
C LEU A 358 -24.26 -7.32 10.48
N LEU A 359 -23.17 -8.03 10.17
CA LEU A 359 -23.13 -8.94 9.02
C LEU A 359 -23.78 -10.30 9.30
N GLY A 360 -24.21 -10.58 10.54
CA GLY A 360 -24.68 -11.91 10.94
C GLY A 360 -23.59 -12.98 10.85
N PHE A 361 -22.32 -12.58 10.91
CA PHE A 361 -21.17 -13.46 10.69
C PHE A 361 -20.45 -13.70 12.02
N GLY A 362 -20.75 -14.81 12.69
CA GLY A 362 -20.10 -15.23 13.94
C GLY A 362 -19.19 -16.46 13.78
N PRO A 363 -18.60 -16.95 14.89
CA PRO A 363 -17.73 -18.13 14.87
C PRO A 363 -18.41 -19.39 14.31
N VAL A 364 -19.71 -19.55 14.54
CA VAL A 364 -20.48 -20.69 14.03
C VAL A 364 -20.61 -20.62 12.50
N GLN A 365 -20.95 -19.45 11.97
CA GLN A 365 -21.04 -19.22 10.53
C GLN A 365 -19.67 -19.36 9.85
N LEU A 366 -18.58 -18.96 10.53
CA LEU A 366 -17.22 -19.19 10.06
C LEU A 366 -16.91 -20.69 9.95
N ILE A 367 -17.29 -21.50 10.94
CA ILE A 367 -17.10 -22.96 10.90
C ILE A 367 -17.94 -23.58 9.78
N ALA A 368 -19.21 -23.19 9.65
CA ALA A 368 -20.09 -23.65 8.58
C ALA A 368 -19.52 -23.29 7.19
N ALA A 369 -19.03 -22.06 7.03
CA ALA A 369 -18.37 -21.62 5.80
C ALA A 369 -17.16 -22.50 5.46
N ILE A 370 -16.34 -22.89 6.44
CA ILE A 370 -15.21 -23.80 6.22
C ILE A 370 -15.71 -25.18 5.76
N GLN A 371 -16.81 -25.68 6.33
CA GLN A 371 -17.41 -26.97 5.94
C GLN A 371 -17.93 -26.97 4.50
N ASP A 372 -18.39 -25.84 3.98
CA ASP A 372 -18.83 -25.71 2.58
C ASP A 372 -17.66 -25.50 1.60
N ILE A 373 -16.62 -24.76 2.03
CA ILE A 373 -15.44 -24.47 1.20
C ILE A 373 -14.61 -25.73 0.94
N VAL A 374 -14.39 -26.57 1.96
CA VAL A 374 -13.48 -27.72 1.84
C VAL A 374 -13.92 -28.69 0.74
N PRO A 375 -15.18 -29.17 0.68
CA PRO A 375 -15.66 -30.03 -0.40
C PRO A 375 -15.53 -29.36 -1.78
N TYR A 376 -15.82 -28.06 -1.87
CA TYR A 376 -15.69 -27.31 -3.12
C TYR A 376 -14.24 -27.29 -3.61
N VAL A 377 -13.27 -27.01 -2.74
CA VAL A 377 -11.83 -27.03 -3.10
C VAL A 377 -11.35 -28.44 -3.43
N VAL A 378 -11.81 -29.45 -2.69
CA VAL A 378 -11.47 -30.86 -2.96
C VAL A 378 -12.00 -31.29 -4.33
N SER A 379 -13.19 -30.83 -4.74
CA SER A 379 -13.78 -31.15 -6.05
C SER A 379 -12.98 -30.63 -7.25
N MET A 380 -12.03 -29.71 -7.01
CA MET A 380 -11.13 -29.23 -8.06
C MET A 380 -9.96 -30.16 -8.36
N PHE A 381 -9.75 -31.19 -7.54
CA PHE A 381 -8.70 -32.17 -7.77
C PHE A 381 -9.23 -33.38 -8.56
N PRO A 382 -8.48 -33.86 -9.58
CA PRO A 382 -7.17 -33.36 -10.04
C PRO A 382 -7.26 -32.15 -10.99
N PRO A 383 -6.26 -31.24 -11.00
CA PRO A 383 -6.23 -30.12 -11.94
C PRO A 383 -5.97 -30.58 -13.38
N ASP A 384 -6.75 -30.06 -14.33
CA ASP A 384 -6.59 -30.32 -15.76
C ASP A 384 -5.76 -29.23 -16.46
N PHE A 385 -4.51 -29.57 -16.80
CA PHE A 385 -3.62 -28.70 -17.55
C PHE A 385 -3.62 -28.97 -19.06
N VAL A 386 -4.35 -29.98 -19.55
CA VAL A 386 -4.17 -30.48 -20.92
C VAL A 386 -5.20 -29.87 -21.88
N THR A 387 -6.49 -29.89 -21.53
CA THR A 387 -7.59 -29.62 -22.48
C THR A 387 -7.52 -28.23 -23.13
N ASN A 388 -7.05 -27.21 -22.40
CA ASN A 388 -7.00 -25.81 -22.85
C ASN A 388 -5.63 -25.14 -22.63
N PHE A 389 -4.54 -25.92 -22.59
CA PHE A 389 -3.22 -25.42 -22.20
C PHE A 389 -2.76 -24.19 -23.00
N THR A 390 -2.84 -24.27 -24.33
CA THR A 390 -2.38 -23.21 -25.24
C THR A 390 -3.18 -21.93 -25.04
N ARG A 391 -4.51 -22.03 -24.98
CA ARG A 391 -5.40 -20.90 -24.71
C ARG A 391 -5.11 -20.26 -23.35
N HIS A 392 -4.92 -21.06 -22.30
CA HIS A 392 -4.57 -20.54 -20.98
C HIS A 392 -3.21 -19.82 -21.01
N LEU A 393 -2.22 -20.38 -21.71
CA LEU A 393 -0.91 -19.77 -21.87
C LEU A 393 -0.97 -18.45 -22.64
N ASP A 394 -1.75 -18.36 -23.71
CA ASP A 394 -1.95 -17.12 -24.47
C ASP A 394 -2.58 -16.02 -23.60
N LEU A 395 -3.60 -16.36 -22.80
CA LEU A 395 -4.23 -15.42 -21.86
C LEU A 395 -3.30 -15.01 -20.71
N MET A 396 -2.41 -15.90 -20.27
CA MET A 396 -1.35 -15.56 -19.30
C MET A 396 -0.36 -14.57 -19.90
N LEU A 397 0.07 -14.79 -21.15
CA LEU A 397 0.95 -13.86 -21.85
C LEU A 397 0.27 -12.52 -22.09
N GLU A 398 -1.01 -12.50 -22.49
CA GLU A 398 -1.81 -11.28 -22.61
C GLU A 398 -1.82 -10.49 -21.30
N THR A 399 -1.97 -11.17 -20.16
CA THR A 399 -1.91 -10.57 -18.81
C THR A 399 -0.57 -9.88 -18.55
N ILE A 400 0.54 -10.52 -18.94
CA ILE A 400 1.89 -9.97 -18.80
C ILE A 400 2.11 -8.78 -19.74
N TRP A 401 1.68 -8.88 -21.00
CA TRP A 401 1.78 -7.80 -21.98
C TRP A 401 0.98 -6.58 -21.57
N MET A 402 -0.25 -6.78 -21.06
CA MET A 402 -1.06 -5.70 -20.50
C MET A 402 -0.33 -5.00 -19.36
N ALA A 403 0.22 -5.76 -18.42
CA ALA A 403 0.93 -5.20 -17.27
C ALA A 403 2.19 -4.42 -17.69
N LEU A 404 2.96 -4.93 -18.66
CA LEU A 404 4.15 -4.25 -19.17
C LEU A 404 3.80 -2.96 -19.90
N ALA A 405 2.82 -3.00 -20.80
CA ALA A 405 2.34 -1.84 -21.54
C ALA A 405 1.84 -0.74 -20.59
N ALA A 406 0.97 -1.12 -19.65
CA ALA A 406 0.41 -0.20 -18.67
C ALA A 406 1.47 0.38 -17.73
N THR A 407 2.49 -0.39 -17.35
CA THR A 407 3.58 0.10 -16.50
C THR A 407 4.33 1.24 -17.18
N VAL A 408 4.71 1.05 -18.44
CA VAL A 408 5.51 2.06 -19.17
C VAL A 408 4.66 3.27 -19.53
N LEU A 409 3.45 3.08 -20.08
CA LEU A 409 2.51 4.18 -20.36
C LEU A 409 2.17 4.95 -19.07
N GLY A 410 1.91 4.21 -18.00
CA GLY A 410 1.64 4.76 -16.69
C GLY A 410 2.79 5.62 -16.16
N LEU A 411 4.04 5.15 -16.27
CA LEU A 411 5.22 5.93 -15.89
C LEU A 411 5.41 7.18 -16.76
N ILE A 412 5.14 7.11 -18.07
CA ILE A 412 5.21 8.27 -18.98
C ILE A 412 4.27 9.39 -18.51
N ILE A 413 3.06 9.05 -18.06
CA ILE A 413 2.08 10.04 -17.57
C ILE A 413 2.36 10.44 -16.12
N SER A 414 2.76 9.48 -15.27
CA SER A 414 2.94 9.68 -13.83
C SER A 414 4.22 10.43 -13.50
N LEU A 415 5.27 10.34 -14.33
CA LEU A 415 6.55 11.00 -14.07
C LEU A 415 6.43 12.55 -14.08
N PRO A 416 5.82 13.21 -15.09
CA PRO A 416 5.55 14.64 -15.03
C PRO A 416 4.70 15.04 -13.82
N ILE A 417 3.65 14.28 -13.52
CA ILE A 417 2.76 14.55 -12.39
C ILE A 417 3.51 14.42 -11.05
N GLY A 418 4.35 13.40 -10.89
CA GLY A 418 5.16 13.18 -9.70
C GLY A 418 6.20 14.29 -9.49
N ILE A 419 6.91 14.70 -10.56
CA ILE A 419 7.86 15.82 -10.52
C ILE A 419 7.17 17.13 -10.11
N LEU A 420 6.00 17.41 -10.70
CA LEU A 420 5.24 18.62 -10.38
C LEU A 420 4.66 18.59 -8.97
N GLY A 421 4.31 17.41 -8.46
CA GLY A 421 3.77 17.19 -7.11
C GLY A 421 4.82 17.25 -5.98
N ALA A 422 6.11 17.16 -6.30
CA ALA A 422 7.19 17.21 -5.32
C ALA A 422 7.56 18.65 -4.95
N LYS A 423 7.51 19.00 -3.66
CA LYS A 423 7.74 20.35 -3.14
C LYS A 423 9.14 20.89 -3.42
N ASN A 424 10.15 20.02 -3.43
CA ASN A 424 11.55 20.38 -3.65
C ASN A 424 11.95 20.42 -5.14
N ALA A 425 11.08 19.96 -6.05
CA ALA A 425 11.34 19.94 -7.49
C ALA A 425 10.39 20.82 -8.32
N THR A 426 9.17 21.10 -7.84
CA THR A 426 8.16 21.88 -8.58
C THR A 426 8.60 23.30 -8.93
N PHE A 427 8.05 23.85 -10.02
CA PHE A 427 8.31 25.25 -10.41
C PHE A 427 7.35 26.23 -9.74
N HIS A 428 6.13 25.81 -9.38
CA HIS A 428 5.10 26.68 -8.82
C HIS A 428 4.19 25.97 -7.80
N PRO A 429 3.81 26.60 -6.68
CA PRO A 429 2.94 25.99 -5.66
C PRO A 429 1.56 25.56 -6.17
N ILE A 430 1.01 26.24 -7.18
CA ILE A 430 -0.27 25.83 -7.79
C ILE A 430 -0.10 24.53 -8.59
N ALA A 431 1.00 24.38 -9.33
CA ALA A 431 1.28 23.15 -10.08
C ALA A 431 1.44 21.95 -9.13
N GLU A 432 2.10 22.15 -7.99
CA GLU A 432 2.16 21.15 -6.91
C GLU A 432 0.78 20.75 -6.42
N LYS A 433 -0.06 21.72 -6.05
CA LYS A 433 -1.41 21.45 -5.56
C LYS A 433 -2.27 20.74 -6.60
N LEU A 434 -2.19 21.14 -7.88
CA LEU A 434 -2.91 20.51 -8.98
C LEU A 434 -2.44 19.07 -9.24
N ALA A 435 -1.13 18.82 -9.25
CA ALA A 435 -0.57 17.49 -9.41
C ALA A 435 -0.91 16.57 -8.21
N ARG A 436 -0.87 17.09 -6.99
CA ARG A 436 -1.32 16.34 -5.80
C ARG A 436 -2.82 16.11 -5.80
N PHE A 437 -3.61 17.06 -6.31
CA PHE A 437 -5.04 16.88 -6.46
C PHE A 437 -5.37 15.80 -7.49
N SER A 438 -4.73 15.81 -8.66
CA SER A 438 -4.96 14.80 -9.70
C SER A 438 -4.59 13.38 -9.23
N THR A 439 -3.48 13.23 -8.50
CA THR A 439 -3.10 11.92 -7.93
C THR A 439 -4.13 11.42 -6.91
N VAL A 440 -4.68 12.30 -6.07
CA VAL A 440 -5.74 11.93 -5.10
C VAL A 440 -7.04 11.57 -5.80
N VAL A 441 -7.45 12.32 -6.84
CA VAL A 441 -8.67 12.02 -7.60
C VAL A 441 -8.55 10.66 -8.29
N VAL A 442 -7.47 10.42 -9.02
CA VAL A 442 -7.33 9.14 -9.74
C VAL A 442 -7.23 7.96 -8.78
N ARG A 443 -6.53 8.14 -7.64
CA ARG A 443 -6.43 7.12 -6.59
C ARG A 443 -7.75 6.83 -5.87
N GLY A 444 -8.65 7.82 -5.84
CA GLY A 444 -9.99 7.69 -5.28
C GLY A 444 -10.90 6.79 -6.12
N MET A 445 -10.61 6.61 -7.41
CA MET A 445 -11.37 5.72 -8.30
C MET A 445 -10.79 4.31 -8.27
N PRO A 446 -11.55 3.27 -7.89
CA PRO A 446 -11.09 1.90 -8.04
C PRO A 446 -10.85 1.55 -9.51
N GLU A 447 -9.77 0.81 -9.78
CA GLU A 447 -9.37 0.34 -11.11
C GLU A 447 -10.50 -0.41 -11.83
N LEU A 448 -11.32 -1.15 -11.07
CA LEU A 448 -12.49 -1.86 -11.58
C LEU A 448 -13.50 -0.94 -12.27
N ILE A 449 -13.78 0.22 -11.68
CA ILE A 449 -14.78 1.14 -12.22
C ILE A 449 -14.26 1.67 -13.56
N ILE A 450 -12.99 2.07 -13.59
CA ILE A 450 -12.33 2.53 -14.81
C ILE A 450 -12.37 1.41 -15.87
N ALA A 451 -12.05 0.17 -15.48
CA ALA A 451 -12.09 -0.98 -16.38
C ALA A 451 -13.48 -1.25 -16.94
N VAL A 452 -14.52 -1.26 -16.10
CA VAL A 452 -15.93 -1.42 -16.54
C VAL A 452 -16.31 -0.36 -17.57
N LEU A 453 -16.01 0.90 -17.31
CA LEU A 453 -16.35 1.99 -18.22
C LEU A 453 -15.57 1.90 -19.55
N LEU A 454 -14.29 1.55 -19.47
CA LEU A 454 -13.47 1.39 -20.66
C LEU A 454 -13.85 0.16 -21.49
N VAL A 455 -14.27 -0.94 -20.86
CA VAL A 455 -14.79 -2.10 -21.59
C VAL A 455 -16.07 -1.74 -22.35
N VAL A 456 -16.92 -0.88 -21.79
CA VAL A 456 -18.12 -0.40 -22.49
C VAL A 456 -17.76 0.52 -23.66
N ALA A 457 -16.79 1.42 -23.50
CA ALA A 457 -16.39 2.36 -24.55
C ALA A 457 -15.52 1.74 -25.66
N PHE A 458 -14.55 0.90 -25.29
CA PHE A 458 -13.53 0.31 -26.16
C PHE A 458 -13.82 -1.15 -26.52
N GLY A 459 -14.87 -1.75 -25.97
CA GLY A 459 -15.17 -3.16 -26.12
C GLY A 459 -14.31 -4.05 -25.22
N MET A 460 -14.66 -5.35 -25.21
CA MET A 460 -13.91 -6.36 -24.48
C MET A 460 -12.53 -6.59 -25.11
N GLY A 461 -11.52 -6.81 -24.28
CA GLY A 461 -10.17 -7.15 -24.70
C GLY A 461 -9.06 -6.37 -23.99
N PRO A 462 -7.80 -6.66 -24.34
CA PRO A 462 -6.64 -6.16 -23.60
C PRO A 462 -6.42 -4.65 -23.70
N LEU A 463 -6.90 -3.99 -24.75
CA LEU A 463 -6.81 -2.54 -24.90
C LEU A 463 -7.51 -1.79 -23.75
N ALA A 464 -8.72 -2.21 -23.39
CA ALA A 464 -9.47 -1.62 -22.28
C ALA A 464 -8.73 -1.84 -20.95
N GLY A 465 -8.14 -3.02 -20.76
CA GLY A 465 -7.31 -3.33 -19.59
C GLY A 465 -6.06 -2.45 -19.49
N VAL A 466 -5.30 -2.30 -20.58
CA VAL A 466 -4.11 -1.43 -20.59
C VAL A 466 -4.48 0.01 -20.23
N LEU A 467 -5.55 0.55 -20.82
CA LEU A 467 -6.01 1.90 -20.53
C LEU A 467 -6.45 2.05 -19.07
N ALA A 468 -7.19 1.08 -18.53
CA ALA A 468 -7.65 1.09 -17.15
C ALA A 468 -6.49 1.11 -16.15
N LEU A 469 -5.50 0.23 -16.34
CA LEU A 469 -4.29 0.19 -15.51
C LEU A 469 -3.45 1.44 -15.67
N THR A 470 -3.31 1.95 -16.89
CA THR A 470 -2.55 3.18 -17.19
C THR A 470 -3.16 4.38 -16.46
N ILE A 471 -4.48 4.55 -16.51
CA ILE A 471 -5.17 5.62 -15.78
C ILE A 471 -4.99 5.39 -14.28
N GLY A 472 -5.28 4.18 -13.77
CA GLY A 472 -5.12 3.85 -12.34
C GLY A 472 -3.70 4.08 -11.81
N SER A 473 -2.67 3.91 -12.65
CA SER A 473 -1.27 4.14 -12.31
C SER A 473 -0.99 5.55 -11.82
N ILE A 474 -1.70 6.54 -12.39
CA ILE A 474 -1.41 7.97 -12.18
C ILE A 474 -1.49 8.30 -10.68
N GLY A 475 -2.48 7.73 -9.99
CA GLY A 475 -2.68 7.96 -8.55
C GLY A 475 -1.52 7.44 -7.69
N LEU A 476 -1.16 6.16 -7.88
CA LEU A 476 -0.14 5.52 -7.03
C LEU A 476 1.29 5.83 -7.48
N ALA A 477 1.60 5.68 -8.77
CA ALA A 477 2.95 5.94 -9.28
C ALA A 477 3.31 7.43 -9.20
N GLY A 478 2.36 8.33 -9.51
CA GLY A 478 2.58 9.77 -9.37
C GLY A 478 2.92 10.17 -7.93
N LYS A 479 2.20 9.61 -6.95
CA LYS A 479 2.50 9.82 -5.53
C LYS A 479 3.85 9.24 -5.13
N LEU A 480 4.15 7.99 -5.46
CA LEU A 480 5.41 7.35 -5.08
C LEU A 480 6.63 8.06 -5.70
N ILE A 481 6.50 8.53 -6.95
CA ILE A 481 7.54 9.34 -7.59
C ILE A 481 7.70 10.67 -6.86
N ALA A 482 6.60 11.37 -6.54
CA ALA A 482 6.65 12.62 -5.79
C ALA A 482 7.33 12.44 -4.42
N ASP A 483 6.93 11.41 -3.66
CA ASP A 483 7.49 11.11 -2.33
C ASP A 483 8.99 10.75 -2.45
N THR A 484 9.38 9.95 -3.45
CA THR A 484 10.80 9.62 -3.73
C THR A 484 11.64 10.87 -4.03
N ILE A 485 11.08 11.81 -4.79
CA ILE A 485 11.76 13.07 -5.11
C ILE A 485 11.88 13.94 -3.85
N GLU A 486 10.84 14.01 -3.01
CA GLU A 486 10.84 14.79 -1.76
C GLU A 486 11.83 14.25 -0.72
N ASP A 487 11.97 12.92 -0.63
CA ASP A 487 12.91 12.27 0.29
C ASP A 487 14.38 12.44 -0.16
N THR A 488 14.61 12.83 -1.41
CA THR A 488 15.96 13.04 -1.95
C THR A 488 16.43 14.48 -1.69
N ASP A 489 17.62 14.65 -1.10
CA ASP A 489 18.22 15.98 -0.90
C ASP A 489 18.73 16.57 -2.24
N LEU A 490 17.86 17.33 -2.89
CA LEU A 490 18.14 18.02 -4.15
C LEU A 490 18.64 19.46 -3.96
N SER A 491 18.70 19.96 -2.72
CA SER A 491 18.92 21.39 -2.43
C SER A 491 20.21 21.92 -3.05
N LYS A 492 21.35 21.29 -2.71
CA LYS A 492 22.69 21.67 -3.15
C LYS A 492 22.86 21.60 -4.67
N GLN A 493 22.36 20.54 -5.29
CA GLN A 493 22.45 20.34 -6.74
C GLN A 493 21.60 21.38 -7.48
N ASN A 494 20.38 21.62 -7.01
CA ASN A 494 19.47 22.57 -7.62
C ASN A 494 19.98 24.01 -7.50
N GLU A 495 20.58 24.38 -6.37
CA GLU A 495 21.22 25.69 -6.17
C GLU A 495 22.43 25.89 -7.08
N ALA A 496 23.31 24.89 -7.21
CA ALA A 496 24.44 24.95 -8.13
C ALA A 496 23.97 25.15 -9.58
N MET A 497 22.94 24.41 -10.02
CA MET A 497 22.37 24.56 -11.36
C MET A 497 21.70 25.93 -11.54
N ARG A 498 21.07 26.49 -10.50
CA ARG A 498 20.53 27.87 -10.54
C ARG A 498 21.62 28.91 -10.71
N ALA A 499 22.75 28.75 -10.03
CA ALA A 499 23.87 29.69 -10.11
C ALA A 499 24.48 29.76 -11.53
N VAL A 500 24.41 28.67 -12.29
CA VAL A 500 24.84 28.62 -13.71
C VAL A 500 23.76 29.16 -14.68
N GLY A 501 22.62 29.64 -14.17
CA GLY A 501 21.54 30.19 -14.98
C GLY A 501 20.60 29.16 -15.62
N SER A 502 20.59 27.90 -15.14
CA SER A 502 19.74 26.86 -15.73
C SER A 502 18.25 27.10 -15.51
N SER A 503 17.47 26.88 -16.59
CA SER A 503 16.01 26.89 -16.51
C SER A 503 15.48 25.71 -15.67
N TRP A 504 14.22 25.77 -15.24
CA TRP A 504 13.60 24.68 -14.47
C TRP A 504 13.61 23.34 -15.21
N LEU A 505 13.30 23.34 -16.51
CA LEU A 505 13.34 22.13 -17.34
C LEU A 505 14.76 21.57 -17.45
N GLN A 506 15.75 22.43 -17.71
CA GLN A 506 17.15 22.02 -17.79
C GLN A 506 17.59 21.37 -16.48
N ARG A 507 17.31 22.00 -15.33
CA ARG A 507 17.63 21.46 -14.01
C ARG A 507 16.96 20.13 -13.73
N THR A 508 15.67 20.03 -14.04
CA THR A 508 14.89 18.80 -13.81
C THR A 508 15.46 17.63 -14.60
N VAL A 509 15.75 17.84 -15.89
CA VAL A 509 16.27 16.79 -16.78
C VAL A 509 17.71 16.42 -16.46
N THR A 510 18.55 17.39 -16.08
CA THR A 510 20.00 17.17 -15.91
C THR A 510 20.44 16.82 -14.50
N SER A 511 19.67 17.22 -13.48
CA SER A 511 20.04 17.00 -12.07
C SER A 511 19.00 16.18 -11.31
N THR A 512 17.72 16.56 -11.37
CA THR A 512 16.68 15.89 -10.58
C THR A 512 16.43 14.48 -11.05
N ILE A 513 16.08 14.29 -12.33
CA ILE A 513 15.73 12.97 -12.89
C ILE A 513 16.88 11.98 -12.70
N PRO A 514 18.14 12.26 -13.12
CA PRO A 514 19.24 11.31 -12.96
C PRO A 514 19.48 10.88 -11.52
N THR A 515 19.35 11.80 -10.56
CA THR A 515 19.53 11.52 -9.13
C THR A 515 18.41 10.61 -8.59
N VAL A 516 17.16 10.81 -9.02
CA VAL A 516 16.01 10.00 -8.57
C VAL A 516 15.69 8.80 -9.47
N MET A 517 16.41 8.62 -10.58
CA MET A 517 16.20 7.51 -11.55
C MET A 517 16.17 6.13 -10.89
N PRO A 518 17.08 5.78 -9.95
CA PRO A 518 17.01 4.48 -9.27
C PRO A 518 15.66 4.28 -8.55
N GLY A 519 15.16 5.32 -7.88
CA GLY A 519 13.85 5.30 -7.24
C GLY A 519 12.71 5.16 -8.25
N ILE A 520 12.74 5.90 -9.37
CA ILE A 520 11.74 5.80 -10.44
C ILE A 520 11.69 4.39 -11.04
N VAL A 521 12.86 3.78 -11.31
CA VAL A 521 12.93 2.39 -11.80
C VAL A 521 12.37 1.43 -10.75
N GLY A 522 12.68 1.66 -9.47
CA GLY A 522 12.10 0.90 -8.35
C GLY A 522 10.58 0.95 -8.31
N VAL A 523 9.99 2.13 -8.55
CA VAL A 523 8.53 2.32 -8.69
C VAL A 523 8.00 1.57 -9.91
N GLY A 524 8.66 1.67 -11.06
CA GLY A 524 8.25 0.93 -12.26
C GLY A 524 8.19 -0.59 -12.07
N LEU A 525 9.21 -1.17 -11.46
CA LEU A 525 9.22 -2.62 -11.16
C LEU A 525 8.15 -3.02 -10.15
N TYR A 526 7.84 -2.14 -9.20
CA TYR A 526 6.73 -2.36 -8.27
C TYR A 526 5.38 -2.31 -9.00
N MET A 527 5.18 -1.33 -9.88
CA MET A 527 3.96 -1.21 -10.68
C MET A 527 3.74 -2.43 -11.56
N PHE A 528 4.79 -2.96 -12.19
CA PHE A 528 4.69 -4.17 -13.00
C PHE A 528 4.17 -5.38 -12.21
N ASP A 529 4.69 -5.61 -11.01
CA ASP A 529 4.20 -6.69 -10.13
C ASP A 529 2.73 -6.47 -9.70
N VAL A 530 2.37 -5.22 -9.36
CA VAL A 530 0.97 -4.88 -9.04
C VAL A 530 0.06 -5.09 -10.24
N PHE A 531 0.49 -4.71 -11.45
CA PHE A 531 -0.31 -4.80 -12.67
C PHE A 531 -0.48 -6.22 -13.19
N VAL A 532 0.50 -7.11 -13.02
CA VAL A 532 0.28 -8.53 -13.34
C VAL A 532 -0.84 -9.11 -12.47
N ARG A 533 -0.89 -8.75 -11.18
CA ARG A 533 -2.01 -9.15 -10.30
C ARG A 533 -3.32 -8.45 -10.67
N ALA A 534 -3.30 -7.14 -10.90
CA ALA A 534 -4.50 -6.36 -11.23
C ALA A 534 -5.12 -6.76 -12.59
N ALA A 535 -4.30 -7.18 -13.56
CA ALA A 535 -4.78 -7.66 -14.86
C ALA A 535 -5.65 -8.93 -14.74
N THR A 536 -5.34 -9.82 -13.79
CA THR A 536 -6.21 -10.98 -13.50
C THR A 536 -7.58 -10.55 -12.99
N VAL A 537 -7.65 -9.43 -12.26
CA VAL A 537 -8.89 -8.87 -11.74
C VAL A 537 -9.74 -8.26 -12.84
N MET A 538 -9.10 -7.48 -13.72
CA MET A 538 -9.77 -6.81 -14.82
C MET A 538 -10.35 -7.78 -15.86
N GLY A 539 -9.76 -8.97 -16.03
CA GLY A 539 -10.31 -9.96 -16.97
C GLY A 539 -11.77 -10.32 -16.68
N ILE A 540 -12.19 -10.34 -15.42
CA ILE A 540 -13.58 -10.63 -15.04
C ILE A 540 -14.57 -9.61 -15.59
N VAL A 541 -14.16 -8.34 -15.70
CA VAL A 541 -15.04 -7.28 -16.23
C VAL A 541 -15.02 -7.18 -17.75
N GLY A 542 -14.31 -8.07 -18.44
CA GLY A 542 -14.19 -8.05 -19.90
C GLY A 542 -12.90 -7.41 -20.43
N ALA A 543 -11.98 -6.97 -19.57
CA ALA A 543 -10.79 -6.21 -19.97
C ALA A 543 -9.58 -7.08 -20.38
N GLY A 544 -9.81 -8.35 -20.73
CA GLY A 544 -8.78 -9.24 -21.28
C GLY A 544 -8.01 -10.08 -20.26
N GLY A 545 -7.12 -10.94 -20.76
CA GLY A 545 -6.22 -11.77 -19.97
C GLY A 545 -6.87 -12.95 -19.24
N ILE A 546 -6.11 -13.57 -18.33
CA ILE A 546 -6.46 -14.84 -17.69
C ILE A 546 -7.72 -14.77 -16.80
N GLY A 547 -8.06 -13.58 -16.31
CA GLY A 547 -9.27 -13.37 -15.52
C GLY A 547 -10.54 -13.79 -16.25
N LEU A 548 -10.58 -13.62 -17.58
CA LEU A 548 -11.71 -14.08 -18.42
C LEU A 548 -11.89 -15.59 -18.37
N ALA A 549 -10.79 -16.35 -18.50
CA ALA A 549 -10.83 -17.80 -18.46
C ALA A 549 -11.20 -18.31 -17.06
N LEU A 550 -10.66 -17.68 -16.01
CA LEU A 550 -10.97 -18.05 -14.63
C LEU A 550 -12.46 -17.88 -14.33
N ASP A 551 -13.02 -16.72 -14.70
CA ASP A 551 -14.41 -16.40 -14.48
C ASP A 551 -15.35 -17.30 -15.29
N ALA A 552 -15.01 -17.59 -16.55
CA ALA A 552 -15.73 -18.53 -17.39
C ALA A 552 -15.71 -19.96 -16.83
N SER A 553 -14.56 -20.43 -16.34
CA SER A 553 -14.39 -21.76 -15.76
C SER A 553 -15.21 -21.94 -14.48
N ILE A 554 -15.18 -20.93 -13.59
CA ILE A 554 -15.93 -20.94 -12.33
C ILE A 554 -17.44 -20.88 -12.57
N ARG A 555 -17.89 -20.03 -13.51
CA ARG A 555 -19.31 -19.99 -13.90
C ARG A 555 -19.75 -21.27 -14.61
N GLY A 556 -18.88 -21.84 -15.44
CA GLY A 556 -19.09 -23.11 -16.15
C GLY A 556 -19.00 -24.36 -15.28
N ARG A 557 -18.72 -24.22 -13.97
CA ARG A 557 -18.51 -25.33 -13.03
C ARG A 557 -17.39 -26.30 -13.43
N GLN A 558 -16.39 -25.84 -14.16
CA GLN A 558 -15.22 -26.63 -14.57
C GLN A 558 -14.15 -26.57 -13.47
N MET A 559 -14.34 -27.36 -12.41
CA MET A 559 -13.56 -27.28 -11.16
C MET A 559 -12.07 -27.65 -11.37
N ASP A 560 -11.84 -28.66 -12.19
CA ASP A 560 -10.53 -29.13 -12.66
C ASP A 560 -9.74 -28.02 -13.37
N GLN A 561 -10.39 -27.32 -14.31
CA GLN A 561 -9.77 -26.20 -15.04
C GLN A 561 -9.60 -24.97 -14.13
N THR A 562 -10.52 -24.75 -13.20
CA THR A 562 -10.43 -23.64 -12.24
C THR A 562 -9.15 -23.76 -11.41
N LEU A 563 -8.86 -24.93 -10.86
CA LEU A 563 -7.63 -25.13 -10.09
C LEU A 563 -6.36 -25.03 -10.95
N ALA A 564 -6.39 -25.55 -12.17
CA ALA A 564 -5.28 -25.38 -13.11
C ALA A 564 -4.98 -23.90 -13.38
N LEU A 565 -6.01 -23.08 -13.63
CA LEU A 565 -5.89 -21.64 -13.82
C LEU A 565 -5.36 -20.93 -12.57
N ILE A 566 -5.83 -21.29 -11.38
CA ILE A 566 -5.33 -20.73 -10.10
C ILE A 566 -3.84 -21.03 -9.92
N ILE A 567 -3.42 -22.26 -10.21
CA ILE A 567 -2.01 -22.67 -10.12
C ILE A 567 -1.18 -21.90 -11.15
N MET A 568 -1.65 -21.76 -12.38
CA MET A 568 -0.97 -20.98 -13.42
C MET A 568 -0.82 -19.50 -13.02
N ILE A 569 -1.90 -18.88 -12.50
CA ILE A 569 -1.86 -17.50 -11.98
C ILE A 569 -0.83 -17.38 -10.85
N PHE A 570 -0.85 -18.31 -9.89
CA PHE A 570 0.11 -18.32 -8.78
C PHE A 570 1.55 -18.41 -9.28
N ILE A 571 1.84 -19.34 -10.20
CA ILE A 571 3.18 -19.55 -10.77
C ILE A 571 3.64 -18.27 -11.47
N THR A 572 2.80 -17.65 -12.29
CA THR A 572 3.17 -16.44 -13.02
C THR A 572 3.36 -15.24 -12.11
N VAL A 573 2.46 -15.00 -11.16
CA VAL A 573 2.62 -13.89 -10.19
C VAL A 573 3.91 -14.10 -9.39
N TYR A 574 4.15 -15.32 -8.91
CA TYR A 574 5.37 -15.64 -8.17
C TYR A 574 6.63 -15.48 -9.02
N ALA A 575 6.63 -15.96 -10.27
CA ALA A 575 7.74 -15.84 -11.20
C ALA A 575 8.04 -14.37 -11.55
N THR A 576 7.00 -13.58 -11.87
CA THR A 576 7.11 -12.15 -12.13
C THR A 576 7.69 -11.41 -10.92
N GLU A 577 7.22 -11.71 -9.71
CA GLU A 577 7.71 -11.06 -8.51
C GLU A 577 9.18 -11.39 -8.24
N ARG A 578 9.56 -12.66 -8.38
CA ARG A 578 10.97 -13.10 -8.25
C ARG A 578 11.86 -12.46 -9.29
N PHE A 579 11.38 -12.35 -10.53
CA PHE A 579 12.08 -11.68 -11.62
C PHE A 579 12.28 -10.19 -11.31
N SER A 580 11.23 -9.47 -10.89
CA SER A 580 11.31 -8.07 -10.48
C SER A 580 12.25 -7.85 -9.29
N GLY A 581 12.24 -8.74 -8.30
CA GLY A 581 13.17 -8.70 -7.16
C GLY A 581 14.62 -9.02 -7.53
N TRP A 582 14.84 -9.90 -8.50
CA TRP A 582 16.16 -10.13 -9.09
C TRP A 582 16.65 -8.89 -9.86
N LEU A 583 15.78 -8.30 -10.70
CA LEU A 583 16.10 -7.14 -11.51
C LEU A 583 16.41 -5.92 -10.64
N ARG A 584 15.66 -5.73 -9.55
CA ARG A 584 15.91 -4.68 -8.56
C ARG A 584 17.32 -4.76 -7.98
N ARG A 585 17.80 -5.95 -7.61
CA ARG A 585 19.16 -6.17 -7.05
C ARG A 585 20.30 -5.98 -8.05
N GLN A 586 19.99 -6.01 -9.36
CA GLN A 586 20.99 -5.84 -10.41
C GLN A 586 21.11 -4.37 -10.85
N ILE A 587 20.02 -3.61 -10.76
CA ILE A 587 19.94 -2.22 -11.22
C ILE A 587 20.16 -1.22 -10.08
N LEU A 588 19.55 -1.46 -8.92
CA LEU A 588 19.68 -0.65 -7.69
C LEU A 588 20.78 -1.26 -6.82
#